data_AF-A0ABD3Q7G5-F1
#
_entry.id   AF-A0ABD3Q7G5-F1
#
_cell.length_a   1.000
_cell.length_b   1.000
_cell.length_c   1.000
_cell.angle_alpha   90.00
_cell.angle_beta   90.00
_cell.angle_gamma   90.00
#
_symmetry.space_group_name_H-M   'P 1'
#
loop_
_entity.id
_entity.type
_entity.pdbx_description
1 polymer ?
#
loop_
_entity_poly.entity_id
_entity_poly.type
_entity_poly.pdbx_seq_one_letter_code
_entity_poly.pdbx_strand_id
1 'polypeptide(L)'
;MPFLSRSMRLRHGGCRKKWQRSRSNDAAWTSFQTARFRCPRKVTPPIFHGSCPSQLTITRFFSSAEETARGSITTEKKDNLLDPYVILQNLTNQDVPEIPFPTYLSPTSLETFHKCPQAFFFLYILRLSPDPPMTPQLARGIICHTALEELYDMSPDDRSLTNLENLFRKEWNRLRGDRRENDVVATNDGQNNNYALQNTGTKKENEYDVLFREHGDDGRIAGYDIESEIDWGKYSLDLLKNYYDLEDPRTKSPVARELWVQARFASANSNDFIVRGKIDRIDCVDILPTTSDQIQLQIIDYKTGKKPWFKYSQKINDKITKEQFWKMKVYCLILWKMILQTDKASEQQQNEEYKYAMSWVLQQRLTDVMAIEQSNKPTWSNILNINSLRLIYLTSHVDEASAYGSRSAINGRSIGQAKYLDYSIDPFSFESILEQTELEVRTIANEIKTLVDKQSPHAFKHCNWKYCSCHDLRRKFEPGSVFQSVEYVE
;
A
#
# COMPACT_ATOMS: atom_id res chain seq x y z
N MET A 1 -44.36 12.23 -53.21
CA MET A 1 -45.32 13.31 -52.89
C MET A 1 -45.34 13.47 -51.39
N PRO A 2 -45.10 14.66 -50.80
CA PRO A 2 -44.44 15.85 -51.35
C PRO A 2 -43.25 16.30 -50.43
N PHE A 3 -42.37 17.27 -50.70
CA PHE A 3 -42.03 18.17 -51.80
C PHE A 3 -40.65 18.84 -51.47
N LEU A 4 -39.82 19.01 -52.51
CA LEU A 4 -38.98 20.19 -52.92
C LEU A 4 -38.13 20.95 -51.86
N SER A 5 -36.86 21.31 -52.11
CA SER A 5 -36.24 21.97 -53.28
C SER A 5 -34.70 21.73 -53.31
N ARG A 6 -34.02 21.36 -54.41
CA ARG A 6 -33.51 22.15 -55.58
C ARG A 6 -32.71 23.40 -55.18
N SER A 7 -31.51 23.71 -55.69
CA SER A 7 -30.69 23.13 -56.78
C SER A 7 -29.29 23.80 -56.88
N MET A 8 -28.28 23.02 -57.36
CA MET A 8 -27.24 23.33 -58.39
C MET A 8 -26.36 24.60 -58.24
N ARG A 9 -25.06 24.66 -58.55
CA ARG A 9 -24.19 24.04 -59.59
C ARG A 9 -22.75 24.56 -59.28
N LEU A 10 -21.61 23.86 -59.43
CA LEU A 10 -20.90 23.48 -60.67
C LEU A 10 -19.61 22.70 -60.32
N ARG A 11 -19.07 21.96 -61.29
CA ARG A 11 -18.00 20.95 -61.21
C ARG A 11 -16.59 21.49 -61.51
N HIS A 12 -15.64 20.56 -61.30
CA HIS A 12 -14.23 20.43 -61.75
C HIS A 12 -13.24 20.81 -60.64
N GLY A 13 -12.34 19.95 -60.15
CA GLY A 13 -11.75 18.74 -60.71
C GLY A 13 -10.24 18.90 -60.56
N GLY A 14 -9.70 18.56 -59.37
CA GLY A 14 -8.30 18.87 -59.03
C GLY A 14 -7.69 17.92 -58.00
N CYS A 15 -6.82 17.05 -58.50
CA CYS A 15 -5.60 16.46 -57.92
C CYS A 15 -5.38 16.30 -56.38
N ARG A 16 -5.17 15.02 -56.03
CA ARG A 16 -4.03 14.42 -55.28
C ARG A 16 -4.02 14.33 -53.73
N LYS A 17 -3.75 13.06 -53.34
CA LYS A 17 -3.09 12.49 -52.13
C LYS A 17 -3.94 12.19 -50.89
N LYS A 18 -4.10 10.88 -50.61
CA LYS A 18 -4.10 10.18 -49.29
C LYS A 18 -4.08 8.67 -49.54
N TRP A 19 -2.99 7.98 -49.22
CA TRP A 19 -2.71 7.23 -47.97
C TRP A 19 -3.60 6.00 -47.74
N GLN A 20 -2.96 4.85 -48.00
CA GLN A 20 -2.85 3.61 -47.21
C GLN A 20 -4.10 2.92 -46.62
N ARG A 21 -4.33 1.70 -47.13
CA ARG A 21 -4.79 0.49 -46.42
C ARG A 21 -3.64 -0.52 -46.61
N SER A 22 -3.03 -1.13 -45.60
CA SER A 22 -3.48 -2.05 -44.53
C SER A 22 -2.85 -3.43 -44.78
N ARG A 23 -2.39 -4.06 -43.68
CA ARG A 23 -1.91 -5.45 -43.51
C ARG A 23 -0.44 -5.63 -43.93
N SER A 24 0.44 -6.28 -43.19
CA SER A 24 0.36 -7.29 -42.12
C SER A 24 1.70 -7.32 -41.36
N ASN A 25 1.82 -8.17 -40.32
CA ASN A 25 3.02 -8.77 -39.68
C ASN A 25 2.85 -8.68 -38.14
N ASP A 26 2.65 -9.74 -37.36
CA ASP A 26 3.40 -11.00 -37.18
C ASP A 26 4.92 -10.83 -36.99
N ALA A 27 5.35 -11.29 -35.80
CA ALA A 27 6.71 -11.53 -35.29
C ALA A 27 7.58 -10.31 -34.91
N ALA A 28 7.96 -10.23 -33.62
CA ALA A 28 9.35 -10.43 -33.16
C ALA A 28 9.51 -10.06 -31.67
N TRP A 29 9.33 -11.04 -30.78
CA TRP A 29 10.06 -11.12 -29.51
C TRP A 29 11.38 -11.83 -29.81
N THR A 30 12.48 -11.10 -29.99
CA THR A 30 13.87 -11.53 -29.71
C THR A 30 14.88 -10.49 -30.17
N SER A 31 15.88 -10.26 -29.31
CA SER A 31 17.17 -9.58 -29.53
C SER A 31 17.14 -8.13 -30.00
N PHE A 32 17.72 -7.20 -29.22
CA PHE A 32 18.81 -6.34 -29.73
C PHE A 32 19.67 -5.76 -28.62
N GLN A 33 20.91 -5.51 -29.02
CA GLN A 33 22.12 -5.30 -28.26
C GLN A 33 22.19 -3.95 -27.53
N THR A 34 23.04 -3.96 -26.49
CA THR A 34 23.68 -2.84 -25.82
C THR A 34 23.80 -1.54 -26.64
N ALA A 35 23.09 -0.49 -26.22
CA ALA A 35 23.43 0.89 -26.52
C ALA A 35 23.83 1.61 -25.23
N ARG A 36 25.15 1.85 -25.06
CA ARG A 36 25.69 2.71 -23.99
C ARG A 36 25.25 4.15 -24.25
N PHE A 37 24.29 4.64 -23.48
CA PHE A 37 24.04 6.08 -23.38
C PHE A 37 24.93 6.69 -22.31
N ARG A 38 25.80 7.62 -22.71
CA ARG A 38 26.64 8.43 -21.82
C ARG A 38 25.76 9.44 -21.08
N CYS A 39 25.81 9.39 -19.75
CA CYS A 39 25.21 10.34 -18.83
C CYS A 39 26.00 11.67 -18.80
N PRO A 40 25.37 12.85 -18.81
CA PRO A 40 26.06 14.11 -18.51
C PRO A 40 26.38 14.22 -17.01
N ARG A 41 27.63 14.58 -16.71
CA ARG A 41 28.19 14.75 -15.35
C ARG A 41 27.34 15.70 -14.50
N LYS A 42 26.87 15.23 -13.33
CA LYS A 42 26.40 16.10 -12.24
C LYS A 42 27.61 16.75 -11.55
N VAL A 43 27.53 18.06 -11.36
CA VAL A 43 28.45 18.86 -10.55
C VAL A 43 28.07 18.69 -9.08
N THR A 44 29.03 18.31 -8.24
CA THR A 44 28.90 18.17 -6.78
C THR A 44 29.27 19.46 -6.05
N PRO A 45 28.49 19.94 -5.06
CA PRO A 45 28.96 20.85 -4.02
C PRO A 45 29.37 20.09 -2.73
N PRO A 46 30.09 20.74 -1.80
CA PRO A 46 31.01 20.07 -0.88
C PRO A 46 30.35 19.45 0.35
N ILE A 47 31.03 18.40 0.84
CA ILE A 47 30.71 17.56 1.98
C ILE A 47 30.97 18.33 3.28
N PHE A 48 29.93 18.49 4.11
CA PHE A 48 30.08 18.74 5.55
C PHE A 48 29.95 17.41 6.29
N HIS A 49 31.00 17.04 7.04
CA HIS A 49 31.01 15.88 7.92
C HIS A 49 30.17 16.16 9.18
N GLY A 50 29.11 15.36 9.37
CA GLY A 50 28.33 15.29 10.60
C GLY A 50 27.90 13.84 10.83
N SER A 51 28.43 13.22 11.88
CA SER A 51 28.37 11.80 12.20
C SER A 51 26.93 11.31 12.47
N CYS A 52 26.53 10.25 11.75
CA CYS A 52 25.27 9.52 11.95
C CYS A 52 25.52 8.31 12.87
N PRO A 53 24.75 8.07 13.94
CA PRO A 53 24.90 6.87 14.75
C PRO A 53 24.25 5.66 14.07
N SER A 54 25.03 4.59 14.05
CA SER A 54 24.85 3.27 13.45
C SER A 54 23.52 2.57 13.76
N GLN A 55 22.89 2.02 12.71
CA GLN A 55 21.87 0.99 12.80
C GLN A 55 22.49 -0.31 13.36
N LEU A 56 22.00 -0.76 14.51
CA LEU A 56 22.32 -2.07 15.06
C LEU A 56 21.61 -3.15 14.24
N THR A 57 22.42 -3.98 13.58
CA THR A 57 22.00 -5.19 12.87
C THR A 57 21.93 -6.33 13.88
N ILE A 58 20.75 -6.91 14.11
CA ILE A 58 20.62 -8.13 14.92
C ILE A 58 20.84 -9.33 14.02
N THR A 59 22.06 -9.85 14.06
CA THR A 59 22.42 -11.23 13.74
C THR A 59 21.93 -12.15 14.87
N ARG A 60 21.21 -13.24 14.56
CA ARG A 60 21.32 -14.51 15.30
C ARG A 60 20.89 -15.70 14.43
N PHE A 61 21.73 -16.72 14.54
CA PHE A 61 21.96 -17.87 13.67
C PHE A 61 21.13 -19.10 14.06
N PHE A 62 20.91 -19.99 13.08
CA PHE A 62 20.78 -21.43 13.29
C PHE A 62 22.19 -22.05 13.46
N SER A 63 22.40 -22.90 14.47
CA SER A 63 23.42 -23.97 14.46
C SER A 63 23.19 -25.02 15.56
N SER A 64 22.98 -26.26 15.10
CA SER A 64 23.38 -27.59 15.62
C SER A 64 23.81 -27.80 17.09
N ALA A 65 23.20 -28.80 17.73
CA ALA A 65 23.88 -29.76 18.62
C ALA A 65 23.11 -31.11 18.66
N GLU A 66 23.87 -32.20 18.82
CA GLU A 66 23.61 -33.60 18.46
C GLU A 66 22.77 -34.45 19.44
N GLU A 67 22.43 -35.65 18.95
CA GLU A 67 21.67 -36.79 19.49
C GLU A 67 21.92 -37.21 20.95
N THR A 68 20.85 -37.66 21.63
CA THR A 68 20.67 -39.07 22.06
C THR A 68 19.36 -39.25 22.85
N ALA A 69 18.42 -40.06 22.35
CA ALA A 69 17.64 -41.06 23.11
C ALA A 69 16.52 -41.67 22.25
N ARG A 70 16.48 -42.99 22.22
CA ARG A 70 15.54 -43.85 21.47
C ARG A 70 14.10 -43.73 22.00
N GLY A 71 13.12 -43.64 21.10
CA GLY A 71 11.70 -43.79 21.41
C GLY A 71 10.85 -43.88 20.15
N SER A 72 10.15 -45.01 20.00
CA SER A 72 9.32 -45.49 18.88
C SER A 72 8.58 -44.46 18.01
N ILE A 73 8.72 -44.61 16.70
CA ILE A 73 8.07 -43.85 15.63
C ILE A 73 6.64 -44.34 15.41
N THR A 74 5.65 -43.43 15.54
CA THR A 74 4.42 -43.42 14.74
C THR A 74 3.90 -41.98 14.57
N THR A 75 3.65 -41.61 13.30
CA THR A 75 2.69 -40.63 12.76
C THR A 75 2.92 -39.09 12.90
N GLU A 76 3.27 -38.49 11.75
CA GLU A 76 2.66 -37.32 11.09
C GLU A 76 2.86 -35.87 11.64
N LYS A 77 3.64 -35.07 10.89
CA LYS A 77 3.58 -33.58 10.69
C LYS A 77 3.25 -32.70 11.93
N LYS A 78 3.97 -32.86 13.05
CA LYS A 78 3.81 -31.99 14.24
C LYS A 78 4.89 -30.92 14.46
N ASP A 79 6.00 -30.94 13.73
CA ASP A 79 7.22 -30.25 14.20
C ASP A 79 7.34 -28.74 13.88
N ASN A 80 6.32 -28.08 13.31
CA ASN A 80 6.43 -26.66 12.87
C ASN A 80 5.27 -25.74 13.34
N LEU A 81 4.50 -26.12 14.36
CA LEU A 81 3.44 -25.25 14.89
C LEU A 81 4.02 -24.13 15.76
N LEU A 82 3.38 -22.96 15.71
CA LEU A 82 3.77 -21.77 16.45
C LEU A 82 3.15 -21.79 17.85
N ASP A 83 3.95 -21.45 18.85
CA ASP A 83 3.49 -21.07 20.19
C ASP A 83 3.53 -19.54 20.31
N PRO A 84 2.39 -18.87 20.59
CA PRO A 84 2.35 -17.42 20.77
C PRO A 84 3.27 -16.93 21.91
N TYR A 85 3.45 -17.70 22.97
CA TYR A 85 4.29 -17.32 24.11
C TYR A 85 5.76 -17.35 23.74
N VAL A 86 6.22 -18.36 23.00
CA VAL A 86 7.59 -18.40 22.47
C VAL A 86 7.87 -17.21 21.55
N ILE A 87 6.90 -16.83 20.70
CA ILE A 87 7.04 -15.63 19.85
C ILE A 87 7.17 -14.36 20.71
N LEU A 88 6.31 -14.21 21.72
CA LEU A 88 6.33 -13.05 22.61
C LEU A 88 7.64 -12.94 23.39
N GLN A 89 8.14 -14.05 23.93
CA GLN A 89 9.42 -14.13 24.64
C GLN A 89 10.58 -13.61 23.77
N ASN A 90 10.60 -14.03 22.50
CA ASN A 90 11.59 -13.59 21.52
C ASN A 90 11.44 -12.11 21.13
N LEU A 91 10.21 -11.59 21.06
CA LEU A 91 9.95 -10.19 20.71
C LEU A 91 10.30 -9.22 21.84
N THR A 92 10.06 -9.61 23.10
CA THR A 92 10.34 -8.76 24.26
C THR A 92 11.76 -8.93 24.81
N ASN A 93 12.46 -10.01 24.44
CA ASN A 93 13.74 -10.42 25.04
C ASN A 93 13.64 -10.56 26.57
N GLN A 94 12.51 -11.05 27.08
CA GLN A 94 12.26 -11.28 28.50
C GLN A 94 12.03 -12.77 28.76
N ASP A 95 12.40 -13.27 29.94
CA ASP A 95 12.19 -14.68 30.32
C ASP A 95 10.70 -15.03 30.43
N VAL A 96 9.88 -14.06 30.88
CA VAL A 96 8.43 -14.19 30.94
C VAL A 96 7.83 -13.49 29.71
N PRO A 97 7.05 -14.20 28.87
CA PRO A 97 6.44 -13.62 27.69
C PRO A 97 5.35 -12.62 28.08
N GLU A 98 5.59 -11.34 27.81
CA GLU A 98 4.61 -10.27 27.98
C GLU A 98 4.05 -9.88 26.60
N ILE A 99 2.74 -9.63 26.54
CA ILE A 99 2.08 -8.99 25.40
C ILE A 99 2.36 -7.48 25.50
N PRO A 100 3.16 -6.90 24.59
CA PRO A 100 3.43 -5.47 24.64
C PRO A 100 2.30 -4.67 24.03
N PHE A 101 2.03 -3.48 24.57
CA PHE A 101 1.28 -2.48 23.83
C PHE A 101 2.12 -1.98 22.64
N PRO A 102 1.58 -1.89 21.41
CA PRO A 102 2.35 -1.43 20.26
C PRO A 102 2.95 -0.04 20.46
N THR A 103 4.22 0.12 20.10
CA THR A 103 4.93 1.42 20.17
C THR A 103 4.26 2.55 19.39
N TYR A 104 3.47 2.19 18.37
CA TYR A 104 2.60 3.07 17.62
C TYR A 104 1.46 2.25 17.02
N LEU A 105 0.37 2.94 16.71
CA LEU A 105 -0.73 2.43 15.91
C LEU A 105 -0.71 3.11 14.54
N SER A 106 -1.25 2.46 13.53
CA SER A 106 -1.47 3.03 12.19
C SER A 106 -2.96 3.06 11.88
N PRO A 107 -3.41 3.93 10.96
CA PRO A 107 -4.81 3.91 10.52
C PRO A 107 -5.27 2.51 10.09
N THR A 108 -4.43 1.76 9.37
CA THR A 108 -4.71 0.38 8.97
C THR A 108 -4.74 -0.60 10.14
N SER A 109 -3.86 -0.47 11.14
CA SER A 109 -3.88 -1.37 12.31
C SER A 109 -5.09 -1.13 13.20
N LEU A 110 -5.50 0.13 13.37
CA LEU A 110 -6.73 0.48 14.09
C LEU A 110 -7.96 -0.10 13.39
N GLU A 111 -8.03 0.06 12.06
CA GLU A 111 -9.11 -0.52 11.25
C GLU A 111 -9.12 -2.06 11.33
N THR A 112 -7.93 -2.67 11.32
CA THR A 112 -7.78 -4.13 11.46
C THR A 112 -8.28 -4.61 12.82
N PHE A 113 -7.95 -3.91 13.91
CA PHE A 113 -8.45 -4.25 15.24
C PHE A 113 -9.97 -4.17 15.31
N HIS A 114 -10.55 -3.08 14.83
CA HIS A 114 -12.00 -2.88 14.81
C HIS A 114 -12.73 -3.98 14.01
N LYS A 115 -12.11 -4.49 12.92
CA LYS A 115 -12.63 -5.61 12.14
C LYS A 115 -12.42 -6.97 12.82
N CYS A 116 -11.23 -7.23 13.35
CA CYS A 116 -10.85 -8.48 13.97
C CYS A 116 -9.69 -8.29 14.96
N PRO A 117 -9.96 -8.32 16.29
CA PRO A 117 -8.92 -8.23 17.31
C PRO A 117 -7.85 -9.32 17.20
N GLN A 118 -8.22 -10.54 16.79
CA GLN A 118 -7.25 -11.62 16.58
C GLN A 118 -6.33 -11.39 15.38
N ALA A 119 -6.86 -10.86 14.26
CA ALA A 119 -6.02 -10.48 13.12
C ALA A 119 -5.02 -9.39 13.54
N PHE A 120 -5.48 -8.42 14.34
CA PHE A 120 -4.60 -7.40 14.89
C PHE A 120 -3.50 -8.01 15.77
N PHE A 121 -3.86 -8.93 16.67
CA PHE A 121 -2.90 -9.62 17.53
C PHE A 121 -1.83 -10.33 16.70
N PHE A 122 -2.21 -11.09 15.68
CA PHE A 122 -1.22 -11.80 14.85
C PHE A 122 -0.34 -10.85 14.04
N LEU A 123 -0.93 -9.85 13.37
CA LEU A 123 -0.21 -9.00 12.43
C LEU A 123 0.64 -7.91 13.11
N TYR A 124 0.15 -7.33 14.21
CA TYR A 124 0.75 -6.13 14.80
C TYR A 124 1.38 -6.35 16.17
N ILE A 125 0.90 -7.34 16.94
CA ILE A 125 1.53 -7.72 18.22
C ILE A 125 2.58 -8.81 17.98
N LEU A 126 2.18 -9.95 17.41
CA LEU A 126 3.10 -11.05 17.10
C LEU A 126 3.95 -10.80 15.86
N ARG A 127 3.63 -9.77 15.06
CA ARG A 127 4.36 -9.37 13.84
C ARG A 127 4.51 -10.51 12.83
N LEU A 128 3.47 -11.33 12.70
CA LEU A 128 3.41 -12.40 11.73
C LEU A 128 2.91 -11.87 10.39
N SER A 129 3.54 -12.32 9.31
CA SER A 129 3.04 -12.09 7.96
C SER A 129 2.13 -13.26 7.53
N PRO A 130 1.10 -13.01 6.71
CA PRO A 130 0.39 -14.06 5.99
C PRO A 130 1.35 -14.95 5.18
N ASP A 131 0.85 -16.09 4.71
CA ASP A 131 1.62 -17.03 3.89
C ASP A 131 0.85 -17.35 2.61
N PRO A 132 1.38 -16.95 1.43
CA PRO A 132 2.66 -16.27 1.24
C PRO A 132 2.65 -14.82 1.76
N PRO A 133 3.81 -14.28 2.20
CA PRO A 133 3.89 -12.91 2.74
C PRO A 133 3.65 -11.83 1.69
N MET A 134 3.91 -12.15 0.43
CA MET A 134 3.60 -11.33 -0.73
C MET A 134 2.60 -12.05 -1.63
N THR A 135 1.61 -11.31 -2.11
CA THR A 135 0.64 -11.80 -3.10
C THR A 135 0.72 -10.98 -4.38
N PRO A 136 0.29 -11.50 -5.53
CA PRO A 136 0.27 -10.72 -6.76
C PRO A 136 -0.56 -9.42 -6.64
N GLN A 137 -1.64 -9.44 -5.85
CA GLN A 137 -2.48 -8.27 -5.61
C GLN A 137 -1.76 -7.21 -4.77
N LEU A 138 -1.05 -7.62 -3.72
CA LEU A 138 -0.25 -6.70 -2.90
C LEU A 138 0.91 -6.12 -3.69
N ALA A 139 1.64 -6.96 -4.44
CA ALA A 139 2.72 -6.53 -5.33
C ALA A 139 2.23 -5.49 -6.34
N ARG A 140 1.08 -5.73 -6.98
CA ARG A 140 0.44 -4.77 -7.91
C ARG A 140 0.15 -3.44 -7.23
N GLY A 141 -0.45 -3.48 -6.04
CA GLY A 141 -0.72 -2.29 -5.24
C GLY A 141 0.54 -1.46 -5.03
N ILE A 142 1.58 -2.07 -4.48
CA ILE A 142 2.87 -1.40 -4.19
C ILE A 142 3.45 -0.76 -5.46
N ILE A 143 3.55 -1.52 -6.55
CA ILE A 143 4.22 -1.07 -7.77
C ILE A 143 3.40 0.04 -8.47
N CYS A 144 2.06 -0.06 -8.50
CA CYS A 144 1.21 1.00 -9.03
C CYS A 144 1.37 2.30 -8.22
N HIS A 145 1.40 2.23 -6.88
CA HIS A 145 1.61 3.42 -6.04
C HIS A 145 2.99 4.03 -6.28
N THR A 146 4.06 3.23 -6.33
CA THR A 146 5.40 3.72 -6.63
C THR A 146 5.50 4.35 -8.02
N ALA A 147 4.88 3.76 -9.04
CA ALA A 147 4.88 4.34 -10.39
C ALA A 147 4.13 5.70 -10.43
N LEU A 148 3.01 5.81 -9.71
CA LEU A 148 2.26 7.07 -9.59
C LEU A 148 3.03 8.12 -8.77
N GLU A 149 3.75 7.71 -7.73
CA GLU A 149 4.66 8.57 -6.98
C GLU A 149 5.74 9.13 -7.90
N GLU A 150 6.54 8.26 -8.54
CA GLU A 150 7.68 8.67 -9.39
C GLU A 150 7.24 9.51 -10.60
N LEU A 151 6.02 9.31 -11.12
CA LEU A 151 5.49 10.10 -12.24
C LEU A 151 5.54 11.60 -11.95
N TYR A 152 5.19 12.01 -10.73
CA TYR A 152 5.14 13.42 -10.33
C TYR A 152 6.52 14.02 -10.00
N ASP A 153 7.60 13.24 -10.07
CA ASP A 153 8.97 13.78 -10.08
C ASP A 153 9.38 14.28 -11.47
N MET A 154 8.63 13.88 -12.50
CA MET A 154 8.86 14.31 -13.88
C MET A 154 8.24 15.70 -14.13
N SER A 155 8.75 16.39 -15.16
CA SER A 155 8.16 17.63 -15.66
C SER A 155 6.72 17.36 -16.14
N PRO A 156 5.80 18.34 -16.10
CA PRO A 156 4.43 18.15 -16.56
C PRO A 156 4.32 17.50 -17.95
N ASP A 157 5.10 17.94 -18.93
CA ASP A 157 5.04 17.39 -20.30
C ASP A 157 5.49 15.92 -20.38
N ASP A 158 6.38 15.51 -19.48
CA ASP A 158 6.89 14.14 -19.41
C ASP A 158 5.95 13.19 -18.66
N ARG A 159 4.89 13.68 -18.00
CA ARG A 159 3.91 12.83 -17.29
C ARG A 159 2.93 12.19 -18.26
N SER A 160 3.46 11.37 -19.16
CA SER A 160 2.70 10.63 -20.17
C SER A 160 2.34 9.23 -19.68
N LEU A 161 1.30 8.64 -20.28
CA LEU A 161 0.94 7.24 -20.01
C LEU A 161 2.12 6.30 -20.27
N THR A 162 2.85 6.50 -21.36
CA THR A 162 4.04 5.70 -21.69
C THR A 162 5.10 5.76 -20.60
N ASN A 163 5.38 6.95 -20.04
CA ASN A 163 6.32 7.06 -18.94
C ASN A 163 5.79 6.41 -17.66
N LEU A 164 4.50 6.55 -17.35
CA LEU A 164 3.87 5.86 -16.22
C LEU A 164 3.99 4.32 -16.33
N GLU A 165 3.71 3.76 -17.51
CA GLU A 165 3.88 2.32 -17.77
C GLU A 165 5.36 1.90 -17.66
N ASN A 166 6.30 2.72 -18.13
CA ASN A 166 7.73 2.45 -18.02
C ASN A 166 8.21 2.48 -16.56
N LEU A 167 7.69 3.39 -15.73
CA LEU A 167 7.97 3.43 -14.29
C LEU A 167 7.49 2.15 -13.60
N PHE A 168 6.28 1.67 -13.95
CA PHE A 168 5.80 0.38 -13.47
C PHE A 168 6.73 -0.78 -13.86
N ARG A 169 7.13 -0.85 -15.13
CA ARG A 169 8.05 -1.91 -15.62
C ARG A 169 9.42 -1.84 -14.94
N LYS A 170 9.95 -0.63 -14.76
CA LYS A 170 11.21 -0.39 -14.05
C LYS A 170 11.13 -0.91 -12.62
N GLU A 171 10.06 -0.57 -11.91
CA GLU A 171 9.88 -0.99 -10.53
C GLU A 171 9.64 -2.50 -10.41
N TRP A 172 8.87 -3.09 -11.34
CA TRP A 172 8.70 -4.53 -11.41
C TRP A 172 10.04 -5.25 -11.63
N ASN A 173 10.84 -4.79 -12.59
CA ASN A 173 12.18 -5.33 -12.86
C ASN A 173 13.09 -5.22 -11.63
N ARG A 174 13.00 -4.11 -10.89
CA ARG A 174 13.77 -3.90 -9.66
C ARG A 174 13.38 -4.88 -8.55
N LEU A 175 12.08 -5.12 -8.36
CA LEU A 175 11.58 -5.97 -7.27
C LEU A 175 11.69 -7.45 -7.58
N ARG A 176 11.39 -7.87 -8.83
CA ARG A 176 11.47 -9.27 -9.24
C ARG A 176 12.91 -9.79 -9.33
N GLY A 177 13.88 -8.90 -9.56
CA GLY A 177 15.28 -9.28 -9.79
C GLY A 177 15.51 -10.04 -11.10
N ASP A 178 16.64 -10.72 -11.22
CA ASP A 178 16.89 -11.59 -12.38
C ASP A 178 15.99 -12.82 -12.32
N ARG A 179 15.35 -13.15 -13.45
CA ARG A 179 14.73 -14.46 -13.67
C ARG A 179 15.83 -15.50 -13.65
N ARG A 180 16.19 -16.00 -12.48
CA ARG A 180 17.16 -17.09 -12.39
C ARG A 180 16.52 -18.34 -12.96
N GLU A 181 16.79 -18.59 -14.23
CA GLU A 181 16.63 -19.91 -14.82
C GLU A 181 17.58 -20.84 -14.06
N ASN A 182 17.03 -21.63 -13.13
CA ASN A 182 17.68 -22.73 -12.44
C ASN A 182 18.77 -22.36 -11.40
N ASP A 183 18.34 -22.11 -10.16
CA ASP A 183 19.07 -22.62 -8.97
C ASP A 183 18.49 -23.98 -8.53
N VAL A 184 18.09 -24.81 -9.49
CA VAL A 184 17.77 -26.22 -9.28
C VAL A 184 19.09 -26.99 -9.41
N VAL A 185 19.98 -26.84 -8.42
CA VAL A 185 21.12 -27.77 -8.30
C VAL A 185 20.57 -29.05 -7.70
N ALA A 186 20.58 -30.14 -8.46
CA ALA A 186 20.37 -31.46 -7.91
C ALA A 186 21.52 -31.77 -6.93
N THR A 187 21.28 -31.68 -5.63
CA THR A 187 22.20 -32.23 -4.63
C THR A 187 21.91 -33.72 -4.52
N ASN A 188 22.79 -34.55 -5.08
CA ASN A 188 22.72 -36.00 -4.95
C ASN A 188 23.23 -36.43 -3.56
N ASP A 189 22.39 -36.26 -2.54
CA ASP A 189 22.67 -36.79 -1.21
C ASP A 189 22.00 -38.16 -1.06
N GLY A 190 22.36 -39.09 -1.95
CA GLY A 190 22.17 -40.55 -1.82
C GLY A 190 20.76 -41.13 -1.70
N GLN A 191 19.74 -40.41 -1.21
CA GLN A 191 18.40 -40.93 -0.93
C GLN A 191 17.28 -39.88 -1.02
N ASN A 192 17.55 -38.58 -1.16
CA ASN A 192 16.51 -37.55 -1.36
C ASN A 192 17.00 -36.37 -2.24
N ASN A 193 16.30 -36.11 -3.35
CA ASN A 193 16.48 -34.88 -4.12
C ASN A 193 15.80 -33.71 -3.37
N ASN A 194 16.57 -32.97 -2.58
CA ASN A 194 16.15 -31.69 -2.02
C ASN A 194 16.51 -30.55 -2.96
N TYR A 195 15.54 -29.68 -3.26
CA TYR A 195 15.74 -28.47 -4.05
C TYR A 195 15.71 -27.27 -3.11
N ALA A 196 16.87 -26.68 -2.84
CA ALA A 196 16.99 -25.44 -2.09
C ALA A 196 17.33 -24.30 -3.07
N LEU A 197 16.53 -23.23 -3.08
CA LEU A 197 16.87 -21.97 -3.75
C LEU A 197 18.24 -21.50 -3.22
N GLN A 198 19.24 -21.35 -4.08
CA GLN A 198 20.48 -20.70 -3.66
C GLN A 198 20.18 -19.24 -3.35
N ASN A 199 20.29 -18.91 -2.07
CA ASN A 199 19.84 -17.66 -1.49
C ASN A 199 20.87 -16.55 -1.75
N THR A 200 21.06 -16.15 -3.01
CA THR A 200 22.07 -15.12 -3.40
C THR A 200 21.45 -13.76 -3.72
N GLY A 201 20.12 -13.61 -3.63
CA GLY A 201 19.38 -12.35 -3.81
C GLY A 201 19.11 -11.61 -2.49
N THR A 202 18.67 -10.36 -2.56
CA THR A 202 18.21 -9.65 -1.36
C THR A 202 16.92 -10.28 -0.83
N LYS A 203 16.65 -10.17 0.49
CA LYS A 203 15.41 -10.70 1.11
C LYS A 203 14.13 -10.27 0.38
N LYS A 204 14.13 -9.06 -0.21
CA LYS A 204 13.00 -8.54 -0.99
C LYS A 204 12.88 -9.23 -2.36
N GLU A 205 13.97 -9.41 -3.10
CA GLU A 205 13.93 -10.12 -4.39
C GLU A 205 13.32 -11.51 -4.24
N ASN A 206 13.72 -12.24 -3.18
CA ASN A 206 13.18 -13.56 -2.88
C ASN A 206 11.67 -13.56 -2.59
N GLU A 207 11.11 -12.44 -2.11
CA GLU A 207 9.69 -12.32 -1.78
C GLU A 207 8.81 -12.14 -3.03
N TYR A 208 9.33 -11.51 -4.09
CA TYR A 208 8.62 -11.30 -5.35
C TYR A 208 8.89 -12.41 -6.37
N ASP A 209 10.05 -13.06 -6.30
CA ASP A 209 10.43 -14.15 -7.22
C ASP A 209 9.48 -15.36 -7.12
N VAL A 210 8.89 -15.61 -5.95
CA VAL A 210 7.95 -16.72 -5.72
C VAL A 210 6.54 -16.51 -6.28
N LEU A 211 6.18 -15.28 -6.67
CA LEU A 211 4.79 -14.92 -6.99
C LEU A 211 4.17 -15.68 -8.16
N PHE A 212 4.99 -16.08 -9.12
CA PHE A 212 4.57 -16.78 -10.34
C PHE A 212 5.32 -18.09 -10.49
N ARG A 213 5.70 -18.73 -9.38
CA ARG A 213 6.30 -20.07 -9.42
C ARG A 213 5.22 -21.11 -9.15
N GLU A 214 5.14 -22.12 -10.00
CA GLU A 214 4.26 -23.26 -9.80
C GLU A 214 4.83 -24.17 -8.71
N HIS A 215 3.97 -24.64 -7.81
CA HIS A 215 4.30 -25.68 -6.85
C HIS A 215 3.70 -27.00 -7.34
N GLY A 216 4.54 -28.01 -7.56
CA GLY A 216 4.09 -29.38 -7.79
C GLY A 216 3.45 -29.98 -6.53
N ASP A 217 2.65 -31.03 -6.71
CA ASP A 217 1.97 -31.74 -5.62
C ASP A 217 2.92 -32.31 -4.55
N ASP A 218 4.19 -32.50 -4.90
CA ASP A 218 5.26 -32.95 -4.00
C ASP A 218 5.99 -31.79 -3.28
N GLY A 219 5.49 -30.55 -3.43
CA GLY A 219 6.07 -29.34 -2.85
C GLY A 219 7.28 -28.79 -3.60
N ARG A 220 7.66 -29.40 -4.73
CA ARG A 220 8.78 -28.92 -5.56
C ARG A 220 8.35 -27.76 -6.44
N ILE A 221 9.25 -26.80 -6.67
CA ILE A 221 9.01 -25.72 -7.63
C ILE A 221 9.06 -26.31 -9.04
N ALA A 222 7.91 -26.37 -9.71
CA ALA A 222 7.73 -27.06 -10.99
C ALA A 222 8.14 -26.19 -12.20
N GLY A 223 8.07 -24.87 -12.07
CA GLY A 223 8.43 -23.92 -13.13
C GLY A 223 8.02 -22.49 -12.80
N TYR A 224 8.43 -21.54 -13.63
CA TYR A 224 7.97 -20.16 -13.56
C TYR A 224 6.84 -19.95 -14.58
N ASP A 225 5.65 -19.59 -14.11
CA ASP A 225 4.46 -19.30 -14.91
C ASP A 225 4.58 -17.89 -15.53
N ILE A 226 5.23 -17.86 -16.68
CA ILE A 226 5.44 -16.64 -17.47
C ILE A 226 4.09 -16.08 -17.98
N GLU A 227 3.10 -16.93 -18.27
CA GLU A 227 1.80 -16.48 -18.79
C GLU A 227 1.03 -15.70 -17.71
N SER A 228 0.96 -16.25 -16.50
CA SER A 228 0.35 -15.55 -15.35
C SER A 228 1.06 -14.24 -15.01
N GLU A 229 2.40 -14.21 -15.09
CA GLU A 229 3.15 -12.96 -14.89
C GLU A 229 2.78 -11.91 -15.95
N ILE A 230 2.70 -12.31 -17.22
CA ILE A 230 2.35 -11.43 -18.33
C ILE A 230 0.93 -10.87 -18.14
N ASP A 231 -0.03 -11.72 -17.79
CA ASP A 231 -1.42 -11.30 -17.63
C ASP A 231 -1.62 -10.43 -16.39
N TRP A 232 -0.93 -10.75 -15.30
CA TRP A 232 -0.85 -9.87 -14.13
C TRP A 232 -0.27 -8.50 -14.49
N GLY A 233 0.79 -8.47 -15.31
CA GLY A 233 1.42 -7.25 -15.78
C GLY A 233 0.50 -6.41 -16.65
N LYS A 234 -0.15 -7.00 -17.66
CA LYS A 234 -1.13 -6.32 -18.53
C LYS A 234 -2.26 -5.69 -17.70
N TYR A 235 -2.84 -6.46 -16.79
CA TYR A 235 -3.90 -5.96 -15.91
C TYR A 235 -3.43 -4.76 -15.08
N SER A 236 -2.19 -4.80 -14.59
CA SER A 236 -1.64 -3.70 -13.79
C SER A 236 -1.42 -2.43 -14.61
N LEU A 237 -1.00 -2.56 -15.88
CA LEU A 237 -0.89 -1.44 -16.81
C LEU A 237 -2.27 -0.85 -17.17
N ASP A 238 -3.29 -1.69 -17.32
CA ASP A 238 -4.66 -1.24 -17.55
C ASP A 238 -5.20 -0.40 -16.37
N LEU A 239 -4.82 -0.72 -15.12
CA LEU A 239 -5.14 0.14 -13.96
C LEU A 239 -4.50 1.53 -14.07
N LEU A 240 -3.25 1.61 -14.53
CA LEU A 240 -2.53 2.88 -14.71
C LEU A 240 -3.10 3.68 -15.88
N LYS A 241 -3.50 3.00 -16.96
CA LYS A 241 -4.24 3.61 -18.05
C LYS A 241 -5.57 4.18 -17.56
N ASN A 242 -6.33 3.43 -16.77
CA ASN A 242 -7.58 3.91 -16.18
C ASN A 242 -7.36 5.17 -15.32
N TYR A 243 -6.28 5.23 -14.54
CA TYR A 243 -5.90 6.45 -13.82
C TYR A 243 -5.69 7.62 -14.80
N TYR A 244 -4.89 7.42 -15.84
CA TYR A 244 -4.57 8.44 -16.83
C TYR A 244 -5.79 8.93 -17.63
N ASP A 245 -6.74 8.04 -17.90
CA ASP A 245 -8.01 8.38 -18.54
C ASP A 245 -8.95 9.17 -17.58
N LEU A 246 -8.81 8.98 -16.27
CA LEU A 246 -9.61 9.65 -15.24
C LEU A 246 -9.05 11.04 -14.84
N GLU A 247 -7.73 11.20 -14.84
CA GLU A 247 -7.03 12.43 -14.46
C GLU A 247 -5.88 12.71 -15.42
N ASP A 248 -5.72 13.98 -15.82
CA ASP A 248 -4.51 14.42 -16.54
C ASP A 248 -3.40 14.82 -15.53
N PRO A 249 -2.37 13.98 -15.30
CA PRO A 249 -1.32 14.24 -14.30
C PRO A 249 -0.43 15.43 -14.67
N ARG A 250 -0.48 15.90 -15.91
CA ARG A 250 0.28 17.07 -16.39
C ARG A 250 -0.30 18.37 -15.82
N THR A 251 -1.58 18.36 -15.47
CA THR A 251 -2.29 19.53 -14.91
C THR A 251 -2.26 19.59 -13.38
N LYS A 252 -1.72 18.55 -12.72
CA LYS A 252 -1.74 18.42 -11.27
C LYS A 252 -0.38 18.73 -10.67
N SER A 253 -0.37 19.39 -9.53
CA SER A 253 0.85 19.69 -8.78
C SER A 253 0.68 19.33 -7.31
N PRO A 254 0.92 18.06 -6.94
CA PRO A 254 0.79 17.64 -5.55
C PRO A 254 1.79 18.36 -4.64
N VAL A 255 1.31 18.92 -3.53
CA VAL A 255 2.20 19.52 -2.52
C VAL A 255 2.94 18.46 -1.72
N ALA A 256 2.34 17.28 -1.56
CA ALA A 256 3.00 16.14 -0.94
C ALA A 256 2.61 14.83 -1.64
N ARG A 257 3.56 13.90 -1.66
CA ARG A 257 3.37 12.52 -2.11
C ARG A 257 4.01 11.61 -1.07
N GLU A 258 3.37 10.49 -0.79
CA GLU A 258 3.92 9.45 0.08
C GLU A 258 4.40 10.02 1.43
N LEU A 259 3.63 10.97 1.97
CA LEU A 259 3.95 11.77 3.14
C LEU A 259 3.81 10.95 4.42
N TRP A 260 4.91 10.79 5.16
CA TRP A 260 4.86 10.28 6.52
C TRP A 260 4.22 11.29 7.47
N VAL A 261 3.17 10.83 8.15
CA VAL A 261 2.45 11.61 9.15
C VAL A 261 2.46 10.91 10.49
N GLN A 262 2.61 11.67 11.58
CA GLN A 262 2.57 11.14 12.93
C GLN A 262 2.06 12.17 13.93
N ALA A 263 1.25 11.73 14.89
CA ALA A 263 0.79 12.56 15.99
C ALA A 263 0.72 11.76 17.29
N ARG A 264 0.91 12.46 18.41
CA ARG A 264 0.72 11.93 19.75
C ARG A 264 -0.74 12.13 20.18
N PHE A 265 -1.29 11.12 20.82
CA PHE A 265 -2.64 11.12 21.38
C PHE A 265 -2.53 10.96 22.89
N ALA A 266 -3.09 11.93 23.60
CA ALA A 266 -3.20 11.86 25.05
C ALA A 266 -4.22 10.77 25.42
N SER A 267 -3.87 9.94 26.39
CA SER A 267 -4.76 8.93 26.94
C SER A 267 -5.14 9.31 28.37
N ALA A 268 -6.43 9.25 28.70
CA ALA A 268 -6.91 9.59 30.05
C ALA A 268 -6.50 8.55 31.12
N ASN A 269 -6.31 7.28 30.72
CA ASN A 269 -6.15 6.14 31.64
C ASN A 269 -4.88 5.31 31.37
N SER A 270 -3.98 5.80 30.51
CA SER A 270 -2.76 5.09 30.12
C SER A 270 -1.71 6.05 29.57
N ASN A 271 -0.50 5.57 29.31
CA ASN A 271 0.53 6.35 28.63
C ASN A 271 0.03 6.86 27.27
N ASP A 272 0.50 8.05 26.89
CA ASP A 272 0.30 8.58 25.55
C ASP A 272 0.67 7.56 24.48
N PHE A 273 -0.11 7.51 23.41
CA PHE A 273 0.17 6.64 22.28
C PHE A 273 0.41 7.45 21.01
N ILE A 274 1.12 6.85 20.06
CA ILE A 274 1.46 7.49 18.79
C ILE A 274 0.62 6.85 17.71
N VAL A 275 -0.01 7.66 16.86
CA VAL A 275 -0.59 7.19 15.60
C VAL A 275 0.25 7.73 14.47
N ARG A 276 0.69 6.84 13.57
CA ARG A 276 1.48 7.22 12.39
C ARG A 276 1.08 6.43 11.15
N GLY A 277 1.29 7.02 10.00
CA GLY A 277 1.02 6.37 8.72
C GLY A 277 1.61 7.15 7.56
N LYS A 278 1.22 6.75 6.35
CA LYS A 278 1.66 7.36 5.10
C LYS A 278 0.43 7.79 4.30
N ILE A 279 0.41 9.03 3.83
CA ILE A 279 -0.61 9.58 2.94
C ILE A 279 -0.06 9.53 1.51
N ASP A 280 -0.80 8.94 0.57
CA ASP A 280 -0.31 8.74 -0.80
C ASP A 280 -0.09 10.07 -1.54
N ARG A 281 -1.05 11.00 -1.43
CA ARG A 281 -0.98 12.29 -2.13
C ARG A 281 -1.80 13.38 -1.43
N ILE A 282 -1.28 14.61 -1.46
CA ILE A 282 -1.98 15.82 -1.04
C ILE A 282 -1.89 16.84 -2.17
N ASP A 283 -3.05 17.33 -2.59
CA ASP A 283 -3.17 18.39 -3.58
C ASP A 283 -3.62 19.69 -2.92
N CYS A 284 -3.16 20.82 -3.47
CA CYS A 284 -3.85 22.09 -3.30
C CYS A 284 -4.96 22.19 -4.34
N VAL A 285 -6.17 22.49 -3.89
CA VAL A 285 -7.32 22.71 -4.76
C VAL A 285 -7.46 24.20 -4.96
N ASP A 286 -7.14 24.68 -6.17
CA ASP A 286 -7.43 26.05 -6.58
C ASP A 286 -8.95 26.22 -6.63
N ILE A 287 -9.53 26.82 -5.60
CA ILE A 287 -10.91 27.29 -5.70
C ILE A 287 -10.85 28.69 -6.32
N LEU A 288 -11.75 28.93 -7.29
CA LEU A 288 -12.11 30.28 -7.76
C LEU A 288 -12.25 31.22 -6.55
N PRO A 289 -11.95 32.53 -6.66
CA PRO A 289 -11.80 33.41 -5.51
C PRO A 289 -13.13 33.54 -4.73
N THR A 290 -13.38 32.62 -3.81
CA THR A 290 -14.48 32.66 -2.85
C THR A 290 -13.91 33.20 -1.56
N THR A 291 -13.81 34.53 -1.45
CA THR A 291 -13.77 35.36 -0.21
C THR A 291 -12.86 34.97 0.97
N SER A 292 -12.13 33.85 0.91
CA SER A 292 -11.31 33.29 1.96
C SER A 292 -9.90 33.13 1.41
N ASP A 293 -8.94 33.77 2.06
CA ASP A 293 -7.51 33.71 1.75
C ASP A 293 -6.89 32.34 2.12
N GLN A 294 -7.70 31.32 2.42
CA GLN A 294 -7.25 29.99 2.83
C GLN A 294 -6.99 29.07 1.64
N ILE A 295 -5.88 28.35 1.70
CA ILE A 295 -5.57 27.24 0.80
C ILE A 295 -6.33 26.00 1.22
N GLN A 296 -6.94 25.38 0.22
CA GLN A 296 -7.69 24.15 0.43
C GLN A 296 -6.87 22.94 0.02
N LEU A 297 -6.72 22.01 0.97
CA LEU A 297 -6.00 20.76 0.80
C LEU A 297 -6.99 19.62 0.57
N GLN A 298 -6.68 18.78 -0.41
CA GLN A 298 -7.36 17.51 -0.65
C GLN A 298 -6.42 16.35 -0.36
N ILE A 299 -6.83 15.45 0.54
CA ILE A 299 -6.09 14.21 0.85
C ILE A 299 -6.56 13.11 -0.10
N ILE A 300 -5.63 12.48 -0.80
CA ILE A 300 -5.89 11.49 -1.84
C ILE A 300 -5.23 10.16 -1.45
N ASP A 301 -5.97 9.05 -1.62
CA ASP A 301 -5.47 7.69 -1.48
C ASP A 301 -5.86 6.87 -2.72
N TYR A 302 -4.89 6.14 -3.28
CA TYR A 302 -5.09 5.31 -4.45
C TYR A 302 -5.55 3.90 -4.04
N LYS A 303 -6.49 3.34 -4.81
CA LYS A 303 -7.05 2.00 -4.60
C LYS A 303 -6.93 1.17 -5.87
N THR A 304 -6.13 0.11 -5.82
CA THR A 304 -6.01 -0.87 -6.92
C THR A 304 -7.07 -1.98 -6.86
N GLY A 305 -7.82 -2.05 -5.77
CA GLY A 305 -8.90 -3.02 -5.55
C GLY A 305 -10.28 -2.52 -5.99
N LYS A 306 -11.30 -3.35 -5.73
CA LYS A 306 -12.69 -3.11 -6.15
C LYS A 306 -13.30 -1.88 -5.47
N LYS A 307 -13.96 -1.03 -6.27
CA LYS A 307 -14.81 0.06 -5.75
C LYS A 307 -15.99 -0.49 -4.93
N PRO A 308 -16.32 0.10 -3.77
CA PRO A 308 -17.51 -0.27 -3.00
C PRO A 308 -18.79 -0.16 -3.84
N TRP A 309 -19.70 -1.12 -3.65
CA TRP A 309 -20.97 -1.16 -4.35
C TRP A 309 -22.05 -0.38 -3.60
N PHE A 310 -22.35 0.83 -4.07
CA PHE A 310 -23.44 1.64 -3.54
C PHE A 310 -24.79 1.01 -3.89
N LYS A 311 -25.71 0.97 -2.92
CA LYS A 311 -27.05 0.39 -3.03
C LYS A 311 -28.10 1.49 -3.20
N TYR A 312 -29.37 1.12 -3.36
CA TYR A 312 -30.47 2.08 -3.46
C TYR A 312 -30.76 2.82 -2.14
N SER A 313 -30.44 2.22 -0.99
CA SER A 313 -30.73 2.81 0.31
C SER A 313 -29.66 3.83 0.72
N GLN A 314 -30.08 5.07 0.99
CA GLN A 314 -29.21 6.14 1.46
C GLN A 314 -28.46 5.73 2.75
N LYS A 315 -29.17 5.16 3.73
CA LYS A 315 -28.56 4.70 4.99
C LYS A 315 -27.43 3.69 4.78
N ILE A 316 -27.58 2.80 3.79
CA ILE A 316 -26.53 1.82 3.46
C ILE A 316 -25.34 2.54 2.80
N ASN A 317 -25.61 3.47 1.89
CA ASN A 317 -24.57 4.25 1.23
C ASN A 317 -23.79 5.11 2.23
N ASP A 318 -24.46 5.72 3.20
CA ASP A 318 -23.83 6.50 4.27
C ASP A 318 -22.92 5.61 5.12
N LYS A 319 -23.36 4.38 5.42
CA LYS A 319 -22.53 3.40 6.13
C LYS A 319 -21.30 3.01 5.32
N ILE A 320 -21.47 2.71 4.03
CA ILE A 320 -20.37 2.41 3.12
C ILE A 320 -19.38 3.57 3.08
N THR A 321 -19.85 4.80 2.89
CA THR A 321 -19.01 6.00 2.87
C THR A 321 -18.26 6.17 4.20
N LYS A 322 -18.94 6.02 5.34
CA LYS A 322 -18.29 6.09 6.66
C LYS A 322 -17.17 5.06 6.79
N GLU A 323 -17.41 3.81 6.41
CA GLU A 323 -16.41 2.75 6.47
C GLU A 323 -15.22 3.01 5.55
N GLN A 324 -15.46 3.46 4.31
CA GLN A 324 -14.39 3.68 3.33
C GLN A 324 -13.51 4.89 3.67
N PHE A 325 -14.11 5.95 4.20
CA PHE A 325 -13.39 7.17 4.56
C PHE A 325 -12.88 7.21 5.99
N TRP A 326 -13.20 6.22 6.83
CA TRP A 326 -12.74 6.22 8.22
C TRP A 326 -11.21 6.35 8.32
N LYS A 327 -10.48 5.54 7.56
CA LYS A 327 -9.01 5.64 7.45
C LYS A 327 -8.55 7.03 7.00
N MET A 328 -9.25 7.63 6.03
CA MET A 328 -8.95 8.96 5.51
C MET A 328 -9.19 10.08 6.54
N LYS A 329 -10.23 9.95 7.36
CA LYS A 329 -10.49 10.87 8.48
C LYS A 329 -9.39 10.79 9.53
N VAL A 330 -8.86 9.61 9.82
CA VAL A 330 -7.71 9.46 10.71
C VAL A 330 -6.48 10.17 10.13
N TYR A 331 -6.21 10.05 8.83
CA TYR A 331 -5.13 10.81 8.18
C TYR A 331 -5.34 12.32 8.25
N CYS A 332 -6.57 12.79 8.01
CA CYS A 332 -6.96 14.18 8.16
C CYS A 332 -6.66 14.70 9.57
N LEU A 333 -7.07 13.94 10.60
CA LEU A 333 -6.79 14.27 11.99
C LEU A 333 -5.30 14.34 12.30
N ILE A 334 -4.51 13.34 11.88
CA ILE A 334 -3.06 13.33 12.12
C ILE A 334 -2.40 14.54 11.44
N LEU A 335 -2.74 14.80 10.18
CA LEU A 335 -2.20 15.95 9.44
C LEU A 335 -2.56 17.27 10.11
N TRP A 336 -3.82 17.44 10.55
CA TRP A 336 -4.24 18.65 11.27
C TRP A 336 -3.50 18.81 12.59
N LYS A 337 -3.30 17.74 13.36
CA LYS A 337 -2.49 17.77 14.58
C LYS A 337 -1.03 18.16 14.28
N MET A 338 -0.46 17.73 13.16
CA MET A 338 0.88 18.16 12.74
C MET A 338 0.93 19.64 12.37
N ILE A 339 -0.11 20.16 11.71
CA ILE A 339 -0.25 21.60 11.40
C ILE A 339 -0.26 22.40 12.70
N LEU A 340 -1.15 22.05 13.65
CA LEU A 340 -1.24 22.71 14.95
C LEU A 340 0.07 22.62 15.75
N GLN A 341 0.77 21.48 15.68
CA GLN A 341 2.06 21.33 16.34
C GLN A 341 3.15 22.20 15.71
N THR A 342 3.09 22.42 14.40
CA THR A 342 4.02 23.32 13.69
C THR A 342 3.85 24.75 14.19
N ASP A 343 2.61 25.19 14.37
CA ASP A 343 2.27 26.52 14.91
C ASP A 343 2.72 26.69 16.37
N LYS A 344 2.76 25.62 17.17
CA LYS A 344 3.28 25.67 18.55
C LYS A 344 4.81 25.64 18.62
N ALA A 345 5.44 24.74 17.87
CA ALA A 345 6.90 24.60 17.83
C ALA A 345 7.58 25.88 17.31
N SER A 346 6.83 26.70 16.56
CA SER A 346 7.29 28.01 16.17
C SER A 346 7.49 29.00 17.31
N GLU A 347 6.89 28.75 18.47
CA GLU A 347 6.87 29.63 19.64
C GLU A 347 7.81 29.15 20.76
N GLN A 348 8.13 27.84 20.82
CA GLN A 348 8.94 27.23 21.89
C GLN A 348 10.15 26.46 21.32
N GLN A 349 11.37 26.87 21.69
CA GLN A 349 12.63 26.21 21.28
C GLN A 349 12.85 24.89 22.05
N GLN A 350 12.05 23.86 21.80
CA GLN A 350 12.32 22.50 22.32
C GLN A 350 12.41 21.47 21.19
N ASN A 351 13.51 20.71 21.17
CA ASN A 351 13.84 19.75 20.11
C ASN A 351 12.83 18.59 19.96
N GLU A 352 12.09 18.21 21.02
CA GLU A 352 11.11 17.12 20.94
C GLU A 352 9.82 17.50 20.20
N GLU A 353 9.47 18.79 20.19
CA GLU A 353 8.22 19.28 19.59
C GLU A 353 8.21 19.19 18.06
N TYR A 354 9.38 19.31 17.42
CA TYR A 354 9.53 19.20 15.97
C TYR A 354 9.26 17.80 15.43
N LYS A 355 9.33 16.77 16.28
CA LYS A 355 9.08 15.38 15.86
C LYS A 355 7.67 15.19 15.29
N TYR A 356 6.68 15.92 15.81
CA TYR A 356 5.29 15.82 15.39
C TYR A 356 4.82 17.01 14.56
N ALA A 357 5.73 17.92 14.18
CA ALA A 357 5.43 19.03 13.29
C ALA A 357 5.50 18.61 11.81
N MET A 358 4.99 19.46 10.91
CA MET A 358 5.18 19.31 9.47
C MET A 358 6.68 19.35 9.14
N SER A 359 7.10 18.47 8.22
CA SER A 359 8.48 18.50 7.72
C SER A 359 8.81 19.86 7.09
N TRP A 360 10.07 20.28 7.18
CA TRP A 360 10.52 21.52 6.55
C TRP A 360 10.25 21.54 5.04
N VAL A 361 10.44 20.40 4.35
CA VAL A 361 10.17 20.27 2.91
C VAL A 361 8.70 20.55 2.57
N LEU A 362 7.77 20.04 3.39
CA LEU A 362 6.34 20.31 3.22
C LEU A 362 6.03 21.79 3.42
N GLN A 363 6.59 22.40 4.48
CA GLN A 363 6.42 23.83 4.74
C GLN A 363 6.92 24.69 3.57
N GLN A 364 8.11 24.40 3.02
CA GLN A 364 8.65 25.12 1.87
C GLN A 364 7.75 25.00 0.63
N ARG A 365 7.29 23.78 0.32
CA ARG A 365 6.38 23.57 -0.83
C ARG A 365 5.08 24.33 -0.69
N LEU A 366 4.52 24.39 0.52
CA LEU A 366 3.32 25.18 0.78
C LEU A 366 3.61 26.68 0.63
N THR A 367 4.72 27.18 1.19
CA THR A 367 5.17 28.57 1.01
C THR A 367 5.33 28.94 -0.46
N ASP A 368 5.95 28.07 -1.26
CA ASP A 368 6.15 28.27 -2.71
C ASP A 368 4.81 28.37 -3.45
N VAL A 369 3.86 27.49 -3.15
CA VAL A 369 2.50 27.52 -3.72
C VAL A 369 1.76 28.79 -3.32
N MET A 370 2.00 29.28 -2.11
CA MET A 370 1.32 30.46 -1.56
C MET A 370 1.93 31.79 -2.00
N ALA A 371 3.14 31.78 -2.58
CA ALA A 371 3.96 32.97 -2.76
C ALA A 371 4.08 33.83 -1.48
N ILE A 372 4.06 33.20 -0.29
CA ILE A 372 4.22 33.92 0.98
C ILE A 372 5.64 34.47 1.06
N GLU A 373 5.76 35.78 1.30
CA GLU A 373 7.06 36.39 1.59
C GLU A 373 7.67 35.76 2.85
N GLN A 374 8.92 35.29 2.75
CA GLN A 374 9.65 34.60 3.83
C GLN A 374 9.84 35.44 5.10
N SER A 375 9.44 36.71 5.09
CA SER A 375 9.63 37.69 6.17
C SER A 375 8.66 37.53 7.35
N ASN A 376 7.51 36.85 7.16
CA ASN A 376 6.55 36.55 8.23
C ASN A 376 6.37 35.05 8.41
N LYS A 377 6.44 34.59 9.66
CA LYS A 377 6.18 33.19 10.00
C LYS A 377 4.68 32.93 9.94
N PRO A 378 4.18 32.11 9.00
CA PRO A 378 2.74 31.87 8.89
C PRO A 378 2.24 31.04 10.06
N THR A 379 1.04 31.37 10.55
CA THR A 379 0.25 30.44 11.37
C THR A 379 -0.50 29.53 10.41
N TRP A 380 0.00 28.31 10.23
CA TRP A 380 -0.49 27.37 9.22
C TRP A 380 -1.96 27.02 9.40
N SER A 381 -2.44 26.87 10.64
CA SER A 381 -3.85 26.59 10.94
C SER A 381 -4.81 27.70 10.52
N ASN A 382 -4.34 28.94 10.36
CA ASN A 382 -5.16 30.04 9.87
C ASN A 382 -5.28 30.06 8.35
N ILE A 383 -4.33 29.45 7.63
CA ILE A 383 -4.21 29.58 6.17
C ILE A 383 -4.52 28.26 5.46
N LEU A 384 -4.31 27.12 6.10
CA LEU A 384 -4.61 25.81 5.53
C LEU A 384 -5.99 25.33 5.99
N ASN A 385 -6.75 24.75 5.07
CA ASN A 385 -8.01 24.09 5.35
C ASN A 385 -8.06 22.74 4.60
N ILE A 386 -8.43 21.66 5.27
CA ILE A 386 -8.61 20.35 4.63
C ILE A 386 -10.08 20.21 4.22
N ASN A 387 -10.38 20.43 2.94
CA ASN A 387 -11.75 20.57 2.46
C ASN A 387 -12.38 19.25 1.97
N SER A 388 -11.56 18.25 1.65
CA SER A 388 -12.05 17.04 1.01
C SER A 388 -11.07 15.89 1.12
N LEU A 389 -11.64 14.69 1.15
CA LEU A 389 -10.92 13.43 1.10
C LEU A 389 -11.34 12.72 -0.18
N ARG A 390 -10.39 12.13 -0.90
CA ARG A 390 -10.63 11.45 -2.18
C ARG A 390 -10.01 10.08 -2.17
N LEU A 391 -10.80 9.10 -2.57
CA LEU A 391 -10.32 7.76 -2.93
C LEU A 391 -10.36 7.62 -4.45
N ILE A 392 -9.21 7.33 -5.05
CA ILE A 392 -9.11 7.07 -6.49
C ILE A 392 -9.07 5.56 -6.69
N TYR A 393 -10.21 4.98 -7.08
CA TYR A 393 -10.24 3.58 -7.46
C TYR A 393 -9.77 3.45 -8.91
N LEU A 394 -8.69 2.71 -9.13
CA LEU A 394 -8.11 2.48 -10.46
C LEU A 394 -8.94 1.48 -11.29
N THR A 395 -9.94 0.85 -10.68
CA THR A 395 -10.93 0.01 -11.35
C THR A 395 -12.26 -0.03 -10.59
N SER A 396 -13.38 -0.14 -11.32
CA SER A 396 -14.71 -0.38 -10.75
C SER A 396 -15.07 -1.87 -10.59
N HIS A 397 -14.30 -2.78 -11.20
CA HIS A 397 -14.50 -4.23 -11.14
C HIS A 397 -13.17 -4.96 -10.95
N VAL A 398 -13.16 -5.97 -10.08
CA VAL A 398 -12.07 -6.95 -10.02
C VAL A 398 -12.74 -8.28 -10.33
N ASP A 399 -12.60 -8.78 -11.55
CA ASP A 399 -12.99 -10.15 -11.86
C ASP A 399 -11.91 -11.07 -11.26
N GLU A 400 -12.13 -11.50 -10.01
CA GLU A 400 -11.25 -12.40 -9.25
C GLU A 400 -11.00 -13.74 -9.95
N ALA A 401 -11.84 -14.13 -10.90
CA ALA A 401 -11.72 -15.38 -11.66
C ALA A 401 -10.49 -15.44 -12.60
N SER A 402 -9.68 -14.37 -12.68
CA SER A 402 -8.45 -14.34 -13.50
C SER A 402 -7.16 -14.49 -12.70
N ALA A 403 -7.20 -14.50 -11.37
CA ALA A 403 -5.98 -14.50 -10.55
C ALA A 403 -5.46 -15.90 -10.15
N TYR A 404 -6.25 -16.97 -10.33
CA TYR A 404 -5.89 -18.33 -9.89
C TYR A 404 -6.40 -19.47 -10.79
N GLY A 405 -6.84 -19.18 -12.02
CA GLY A 405 -7.42 -20.18 -12.92
C GLY A 405 -6.53 -20.44 -14.13
N SER A 406 -5.69 -21.48 -14.07
CA SER A 406 -5.13 -22.08 -15.28
C SER A 406 -6.27 -22.61 -16.15
N ARG A 407 -6.22 -22.26 -17.45
CA ARG A 407 -7.13 -22.63 -18.56
C ARG A 407 -8.46 -21.87 -18.66
N SER A 408 -8.42 -20.89 -19.58
CA SER A 408 -9.53 -20.23 -20.29
C SER A 408 -9.95 -18.85 -19.77
N ALA A 409 -9.27 -17.81 -20.28
CA ALA A 409 -9.79 -16.46 -20.36
C ALA A 409 -9.66 -15.87 -21.77
N ILE A 410 -10.05 -16.64 -22.79
CA ILE A 410 -10.47 -16.08 -24.09
C ILE A 410 -11.94 -15.73 -23.93
N ASN A 411 -12.26 -14.48 -23.59
CA ASN A 411 -13.50 -13.76 -23.93
C ASN A 411 -13.61 -12.43 -23.14
N GLY A 412 -13.02 -11.36 -23.68
CA GLY A 412 -13.49 -9.97 -23.55
C GLY A 412 -14.08 -9.49 -22.21
N ARG A 413 -13.44 -9.75 -21.07
CA ARG A 413 -13.85 -9.15 -19.79
C ARG A 413 -13.26 -7.74 -19.67
N SER A 414 -14.12 -6.73 -19.58
CA SER A 414 -13.73 -5.32 -19.45
C SER A 414 -13.30 -5.01 -18.03
N ILE A 415 -12.06 -4.56 -17.84
CA ILE A 415 -11.64 -3.91 -16.60
C ILE A 415 -12.55 -2.70 -16.36
N GLY A 416 -13.07 -2.58 -15.15
CA GLY A 416 -13.95 -1.47 -14.79
C GLY A 416 -13.22 -0.12 -14.90
N GLN A 417 -13.92 0.95 -15.24
CA GLN A 417 -13.33 2.29 -15.33
C GLN A 417 -12.85 2.79 -13.96
N ALA A 418 -11.76 3.56 -13.94
CA ALA A 418 -11.37 4.26 -12.71
C ALA A 418 -12.44 5.29 -12.33
N LYS A 419 -12.62 5.50 -11.03
CA LYS A 419 -13.60 6.45 -10.50
C LYS A 419 -13.11 7.11 -9.22
N TYR A 420 -13.44 8.38 -9.08
CA TYR A 420 -13.40 9.05 -7.79
C TYR A 420 -14.50 8.51 -6.86
N LEU A 421 -14.18 8.54 -5.58
CA LEU A 421 -15.14 8.64 -4.51
C LEU A 421 -14.65 9.78 -3.63
N ASP A 422 -15.47 10.81 -3.49
CA ASP A 422 -15.13 12.03 -2.76
C ASP A 422 -15.95 12.13 -1.47
N TYR A 423 -15.33 12.70 -0.45
CA TYR A 423 -15.95 13.09 0.80
C TYR A 423 -15.64 14.56 1.03
N SER A 424 -16.62 15.42 0.82
CA SER A 424 -16.51 16.85 1.13
C SER A 424 -16.60 17.06 2.63
N ILE A 425 -15.71 17.91 3.14
CA ILE A 425 -15.68 18.37 4.52
C ILE A 425 -16.21 19.79 4.52
N ASP A 426 -17.38 19.99 5.11
CA ASP A 426 -17.92 21.32 5.29
C ASP A 426 -17.16 22.03 6.43
N PRO A 427 -16.75 23.31 6.26
CA PRO A 427 -15.99 24.05 7.27
C PRO A 427 -16.67 24.09 8.66
N PHE A 428 -18.00 24.16 8.73
CA PHE A 428 -18.72 24.16 10.00
C PHE A 428 -18.71 22.79 10.68
N SER A 429 -18.53 21.71 9.92
CA SER A 429 -18.44 20.34 10.42
C SER A 429 -17.01 19.88 10.70
N PHE A 430 -15.98 20.59 10.24
CA PHE A 430 -14.59 20.13 10.26
C PHE A 430 -14.13 19.75 11.67
N GLU A 431 -14.27 20.67 12.64
CA GLU A 431 -13.86 20.44 14.02
C GLU A 431 -14.59 19.22 14.62
N SER A 432 -15.92 19.14 14.41
CA SER A 432 -16.72 18.02 14.91
C SER A 432 -16.29 16.66 14.32
N ILE A 433 -15.87 16.64 13.05
CA ILE A 433 -15.33 15.44 12.39
C ILE A 433 -14.00 15.04 13.03
N LEU A 434 -13.12 16.01 13.31
CA LEU A 434 -11.84 15.77 13.94
C LEU A 434 -12.01 15.25 15.38
N GLU A 435 -12.86 15.89 16.18
CA GLU A 435 -13.18 15.49 17.55
C GLU A 435 -13.78 14.09 17.60
N GLN A 436 -14.76 13.79 16.74
CA GLN A 436 -15.36 12.47 16.65
C GLN A 436 -14.31 11.42 16.26
N THR A 437 -13.48 11.71 15.26
CA THR A 437 -12.43 10.79 14.81
C THR A 437 -11.39 10.56 15.93
N GLU A 438 -11.03 11.60 16.68
CA GLU A 438 -10.11 11.48 17.81
C GLU A 438 -10.69 10.61 18.92
N LEU A 439 -11.98 10.78 19.24
CA LEU A 439 -12.68 9.94 20.21
C LEU A 439 -12.69 8.48 19.77
N GLU A 440 -13.02 8.20 18.50
CA GLU A 440 -13.02 6.84 17.94
C GLU A 440 -11.62 6.19 18.02
N VAL A 441 -10.56 6.92 17.63
CA VAL A 441 -9.17 6.44 17.71
C VAL A 441 -8.77 6.13 19.16
N ARG A 442 -9.08 7.03 20.10
CA ARG A 442 -8.79 6.81 21.54
C ARG A 442 -9.57 5.62 22.10
N THR A 443 -10.81 5.43 21.65
CA THR A 443 -11.66 4.31 22.09
C THR A 443 -11.04 2.99 21.65
N ILE A 444 -10.67 2.86 20.37
CA ILE A 444 -10.00 1.68 19.84
C ILE A 444 -8.66 1.42 20.56
N ALA A 445 -7.86 2.46 20.80
CA ALA A 445 -6.60 2.32 21.53
C ALA A 445 -6.79 1.81 22.97
N ASN A 446 -7.82 2.29 23.67
CA ASN A 446 -8.18 1.83 25.02
C ASN A 446 -8.70 0.39 25.02
N GLU A 447 -9.46 -0.02 23.99
CA GLU A 447 -9.88 -1.41 23.82
C GLU A 447 -8.68 -2.34 23.59
N ILE A 448 -7.73 -1.95 22.73
CA ILE A 448 -6.47 -2.67 22.52
C ILE A 448 -5.72 -2.80 23.86
N LYS A 449 -5.54 -1.68 24.58
CA LYS A 449 -4.88 -1.64 25.88
C LYS A 449 -5.54 -2.59 26.88
N THR A 450 -6.88 -2.60 26.95
CA THR A 450 -7.65 -3.49 27.82
C THR A 450 -7.41 -4.97 27.51
N LEU A 451 -7.24 -5.34 26.23
CA LEU A 451 -6.91 -6.71 25.86
C LEU A 451 -5.44 -7.07 26.13
N VAL A 452 -4.52 -6.13 25.88
CA VAL A 452 -3.10 -6.28 26.20
C VAL A 452 -2.91 -6.49 27.71
N ASP A 453 -3.57 -5.70 28.55
CA ASP A 453 -3.45 -5.76 30.01
C ASP A 453 -3.94 -7.09 30.62
N LYS A 454 -4.74 -7.87 29.87
CA LYS A 454 -5.11 -9.23 30.28
C LYS A 454 -3.96 -10.22 30.16
N GLN A 455 -2.89 -9.88 29.42
CA GLN A 455 -1.71 -10.72 29.21
C GLN A 455 -2.06 -12.15 28.76
N SER A 456 -3.15 -12.28 27.99
CA SER A 456 -3.69 -13.55 27.52
C SER A 456 -3.96 -13.48 26.02
N PRO A 457 -3.26 -14.30 25.19
CA PRO A 457 -3.53 -14.39 23.76
C PRO A 457 -4.98 -14.74 23.42
N HIS A 458 -5.66 -15.54 24.25
CA HIS A 458 -7.09 -15.88 24.09
C HIS A 458 -8.05 -14.70 24.25
N ALA A 459 -7.60 -13.60 24.88
CA ALA A 459 -8.41 -12.39 25.00
C ALA A 459 -8.72 -11.76 23.63
N PHE A 460 -7.84 -11.96 22.65
CA PHE A 460 -8.01 -11.51 21.27
C PHE A 460 -8.89 -12.49 20.50
N LYS A 461 -10.21 -12.34 20.66
CA LYS A 461 -11.21 -13.25 20.10
C LYS A 461 -11.17 -13.30 18.57
N HIS A 462 -11.41 -14.49 18.03
CA HIS A 462 -11.52 -14.75 16.61
C HIS A 462 -12.79 -14.11 16.02
N CYS A 463 -12.79 -13.91 14.69
CA CYS A 463 -13.98 -13.45 13.97
C CYS A 463 -14.58 -14.56 13.10
N ASN A 464 -15.86 -14.41 12.75
CA ASN A 464 -16.58 -15.31 11.85
C ASN A 464 -16.56 -14.83 10.38
N TRP A 465 -15.71 -13.86 10.06
CA TRP A 465 -15.65 -13.30 8.72
C TRP A 465 -14.87 -14.22 7.79
N LYS A 466 -15.54 -14.74 6.76
CA LYS A 466 -15.04 -15.82 5.87
C LYS A 466 -13.67 -15.60 5.25
N TYR A 467 -13.27 -14.34 5.05
CA TYR A 467 -12.04 -13.98 4.33
C TYR A 467 -11.09 -13.16 5.20
N CYS A 468 -11.06 -13.44 6.50
CA CYS A 468 -10.17 -12.75 7.42
C CYS A 468 -8.80 -13.44 7.47
N SER A 469 -7.73 -12.64 7.42
CA SER A 469 -6.33 -13.13 7.54
C SER A 469 -6.06 -13.90 8.83
N CYS A 470 -6.86 -13.70 9.89
CA CYS A 470 -6.70 -14.49 11.10
C CYS A 470 -6.98 -15.98 10.85
N HIS A 471 -7.82 -16.36 9.88
CA HIS A 471 -8.13 -17.77 9.61
C HIS A 471 -6.92 -18.52 9.03
N ASP A 472 -6.14 -17.87 8.17
CA ASP A 472 -4.94 -18.45 7.57
C ASP A 472 -3.83 -18.62 8.62
N LEU A 473 -3.61 -17.58 9.44
CA LEU A 473 -2.57 -17.60 10.46
C LEU A 473 -2.89 -18.54 11.62
N ARG A 474 -4.17 -18.66 11.98
CA ARG A 474 -4.61 -19.48 13.12
C ARG A 474 -4.23 -20.96 12.95
N ARG A 475 -4.25 -21.48 11.72
CA ARG A 475 -3.87 -22.87 11.42
C ARG A 475 -2.39 -23.17 11.67
N LYS A 476 -1.56 -22.13 11.80
CA LYS A 476 -0.13 -22.26 12.09
C LYS A 476 0.17 -22.45 13.57
N PHE A 477 -0.79 -22.21 14.46
CA PHE A 477 -0.58 -22.29 15.90
C PHE A 477 -0.96 -23.64 16.47
N GLU A 478 -0.33 -24.00 17.59
CA GLU A 478 -0.69 -25.20 18.35
C GLU A 478 -2.18 -25.18 18.76
N PRO A 479 -2.94 -26.27 18.56
CA PRO A 479 -4.31 -26.38 19.06
C PRO A 479 -4.38 -26.09 20.57
N GLY A 480 -5.29 -25.21 20.97
CA GLY A 480 -5.48 -24.77 22.36
C GLY A 480 -4.71 -23.50 22.75
N SER A 481 -3.68 -23.08 21.99
CA SER A 481 -2.86 -21.90 22.32
C SER A 481 -3.56 -20.56 22.00
N VAL A 482 -3.83 -20.27 20.73
CA VAL A 482 -4.70 -19.18 20.23
C VAL A 482 -5.71 -19.72 19.21
N PHE A 483 -5.47 -20.95 18.75
CA PHE A 483 -6.35 -21.73 17.90
C PHE A 483 -7.22 -22.65 18.75
N GLN A 484 -8.47 -22.28 18.98
CA GLN A 484 -9.47 -23.16 19.58
C GLN A 484 -10.66 -23.27 18.63
N SER A 485 -10.65 -24.20 17.67
CA SER A 485 -11.85 -24.45 16.86
C SER A 485 -12.94 -24.98 17.78
N VAL A 486 -13.97 -24.18 18.04
CA VAL A 486 -15.13 -24.59 18.84
C VAL A 486 -16.04 -25.56 18.06
N GLU A 487 -15.74 -25.84 16.79
CA GLU A 487 -16.55 -26.68 15.89
C GLU A 487 -15.90 -28.04 15.55
N TYR A 488 -14.80 -28.43 16.21
CA TYR A 488 -14.12 -29.72 15.99
C TYR A 488 -13.66 -30.36 17.30
N VAL A 489 -14.41 -30.16 18.38
CA VAL A 489 -14.31 -30.94 19.61
C VAL A 489 -15.70 -31.49 19.92
N GLU A 490 -16.14 -32.40 19.05
CA GLU A 490 -16.98 -33.59 19.29
C GLU A 490 -17.40 -34.21 17.95
#